data_AF-I4CCG7-F1
#
_entry.id   AF-I4CCG7-F1
#
_cell.length_a   1.000
_cell.length_b   1.000
_cell.length_c   1.000
_cell.angle_alpha   90.00
_cell.angle_beta   90.00
_cell.angle_gamma   90.00
#
_symmetry.space_group_name_H-M   'P 1'
#
loop_
_entity.id
_entity.type
_entity.pdbx_description
1 polymer ?
#
loop_
_entity_poly.entity_id
_entity_poly.type
_entity_poly.pdbx_seq_one_letter_code
_entity_poly.pdbx_strand_id
1 'polypeptide(L)'
;MIEQLEGKAKRHWTYRELASHDDLGQGDIVPKTSKLASILGQKCSEQLGEEITHVLVLTQSCDLVRRKSKSCKAPVILVAPVRPLWSVIIDQIATYQSDMEAYAGICRQSAKAELRAFLESLINNNKEDYFYLHPDADVGIADHSCAYLRLCFGLNADEYYDHLKENRTVSLTEPFANKLGWHMGWLYARVGTEDRVPDHSTKNEFGKIISTLLPSAYPWVDDAKLNEAIEMISNACISECGLPSAPEELLQLIEIMPGKSSKDKVLDSIRAVLMRSPAFNDNAIIQLISNTLKKDSRVKQLANSEELCRSITDHLTQNRVFSNDIIIERISSLLNAHDQFATLSIKDALLEKILSQLRNTRFLDNDVFANKLCNLVSGDPQFRRAMKES
;
A
#
# COMPACT_ATOMS: atom_id res chain seq x y z
N MET A 1 -19.06 61.22 -44.19
CA MET A 1 -18.53 60.59 -42.96
C MET A 1 -19.44 59.44 -42.56
N ILE A 2 -19.45 58.38 -43.36
CA ILE A 2 -19.90 57.06 -42.93
C ILE A 2 -18.61 56.26 -42.97
N GLU A 3 -17.89 56.30 -41.85
CA GLU A 3 -16.65 55.55 -41.69
C GLU A 3 -16.98 54.07 -41.75
N GLN A 4 -16.15 53.38 -42.52
CA GLN A 4 -16.09 51.95 -42.65
C GLN A 4 -15.88 51.35 -41.26
N LEU A 5 -16.96 50.86 -40.64
CA LEU A 5 -16.88 49.85 -39.60
C LEU A 5 -16.49 48.55 -40.28
N GLU A 6 -15.20 48.44 -40.63
CA GLU A 6 -14.57 47.17 -40.93
C GLU A 6 -14.93 46.21 -39.80
N GLY A 7 -15.49 45.05 -40.18
CA GLY A 7 -16.07 44.06 -39.28
C GLY A 7 -15.02 43.42 -38.39
N LYS A 8 -14.56 44.15 -37.37
CA LYS A 8 -13.80 43.60 -36.25
C LYS A 8 -14.69 42.54 -35.62
N ALA A 9 -14.24 41.29 -35.62
CA ALA A 9 -14.99 40.21 -35.01
C ALA A 9 -15.33 40.60 -33.57
N LYS A 10 -16.59 40.42 -33.20
CA LYS A 10 -17.05 40.82 -31.87
C LYS A 10 -16.42 39.87 -30.86
N ARG A 11 -15.40 40.36 -30.14
CA ARG A 11 -14.74 39.67 -29.03
C ARG A 11 -15.74 39.07 -28.06
N HIS A 12 -15.43 37.88 -27.54
CA HIS A 12 -16.25 37.24 -26.53
C HIS A 12 -16.32 38.09 -25.24
N TRP A 13 -17.51 38.20 -24.64
CA TRP A 13 -17.84 39.12 -23.54
C TRP A 13 -17.11 38.83 -22.22
N THR A 14 -16.43 37.69 -22.11
CA THR A 14 -15.55 37.35 -20.99
C THR A 14 -14.22 38.09 -21.04
N TYR A 15 -13.85 38.65 -22.20
CA TYR A 15 -12.57 39.28 -22.44
C TYR A 15 -12.74 40.79 -22.65
N ARG A 16 -11.78 41.57 -22.14
CA ARG A 16 -11.67 43.00 -22.39
C ARG A 16 -10.43 43.33 -23.21
N GLU A 17 -10.47 44.44 -23.92
CA GLU A 17 -9.29 45.04 -24.53
C GLU A 17 -8.35 45.57 -23.45
N LEU A 18 -7.04 45.50 -23.75
CA LEU A 18 -5.98 46.00 -22.90
C LEU A 18 -5.72 47.45 -23.29
N ALA A 19 -5.67 48.36 -22.31
CA ALA A 19 -5.14 49.69 -22.58
C ALA A 19 -3.60 49.65 -22.60
N SER A 20 -2.97 50.52 -23.38
CA SER A 20 -1.50 50.64 -23.47
C SER A 20 -0.83 50.87 -22.11
N HIS A 21 -1.55 51.50 -21.18
CA HIS A 21 -1.06 51.85 -19.85
C HIS A 21 -1.50 50.88 -18.75
N ASP A 22 -2.28 49.85 -19.08
CA ASP A 22 -2.75 48.90 -18.07
C ASP A 22 -1.56 48.16 -17.45
N ASP A 23 -1.56 48.03 -16.13
CA ASP A 23 -0.64 47.13 -15.43
C ASP A 23 -1.06 45.67 -15.58
N LEU A 24 -0.17 44.75 -15.18
CA LEU A 24 -0.53 43.33 -15.13
C LEU A 24 -1.68 43.15 -14.14
N GLY A 25 -2.69 42.36 -14.51
CA GLY A 25 -3.88 42.12 -13.70
C GLY A 25 -4.18 40.64 -13.49
N GLN A 26 -4.94 40.34 -12.45
CA GLN A 26 -5.57 39.03 -12.27
C GLN A 26 -6.50 38.77 -13.46
N GLY A 27 -6.36 37.60 -14.08
CA GLY A 27 -7.10 37.25 -15.28
C GLY A 27 -6.45 37.72 -16.60
N ASP A 28 -5.24 38.27 -16.57
CA ASP A 28 -4.45 38.45 -17.79
C ASP A 28 -4.07 37.09 -18.38
N ILE A 29 -4.26 36.94 -19.69
CA ILE A 29 -3.97 35.72 -20.45
C ILE A 29 -2.73 35.97 -21.29
N VAL A 30 -1.71 35.13 -21.12
CA VAL A 30 -0.41 35.28 -21.77
C VAL A 30 -0.09 34.01 -22.57
N PRO A 31 0.19 34.09 -23.88
CA PRO A 31 0.55 32.94 -24.69
C PRO A 31 1.88 32.32 -24.25
N LYS A 32 2.07 31.03 -24.53
CA LYS A 32 3.31 30.32 -24.26
C LYS A 32 4.44 30.82 -25.18
N THR A 33 5.09 31.90 -24.76
CA THR A 33 6.34 32.40 -25.36
C THR A 33 7.50 31.44 -25.12
N SER A 34 8.61 31.58 -25.86
CA SER A 34 9.83 30.81 -25.63
C SER A 34 10.37 30.93 -24.21
N LYS A 35 10.32 32.14 -23.63
CA LYS A 35 10.74 32.40 -22.23
C LYS A 35 9.82 31.70 -21.21
N LEU A 36 8.51 31.64 -21.46
CA LEU A 36 7.60 30.89 -20.58
C LEU A 36 7.76 29.38 -20.79
N ALA A 37 7.97 28.92 -22.03
CA ALA A 37 8.17 27.51 -22.36
C ALA A 37 9.39 26.93 -21.62
N SER A 38 10.50 27.68 -21.51
CA SER A 38 11.68 27.20 -20.77
C SER A 38 11.41 27.00 -19.28
N ILE A 39 10.58 27.83 -18.66
CA ILE A 39 10.21 27.68 -17.25
C ILE A 39 9.22 26.53 -17.08
N LEU A 40 8.23 26.46 -17.97
CA LEU A 40 7.22 25.41 -17.98
C LEU A 40 7.87 24.03 -18.12
N GLY A 41 8.87 23.87 -18.99
CA GLY A 41 9.61 22.62 -19.13
C GLY A 41 10.43 22.24 -17.88
N GLN A 42 10.82 23.20 -17.04
CA GLN A 42 11.50 22.92 -15.77
C GLN A 42 10.54 22.55 -14.64
N LYS A 43 9.33 23.12 -14.64
CA LYS A 43 8.37 23.00 -13.52
C LYS A 43 7.26 21.97 -13.77
N CYS A 44 6.92 21.71 -15.02
CA CYS A 44 5.92 20.74 -15.43
C CYS A 44 6.62 19.54 -16.08
N SER A 45 6.05 18.34 -15.94
CA SER A 45 6.51 17.19 -16.73
C SER A 45 6.48 17.51 -18.22
N GLU A 46 7.44 17.01 -19.00
CA GLU A 46 7.58 17.29 -20.44
C GLU A 46 6.24 17.17 -21.19
N GLN A 47 5.46 16.11 -20.91
CA GLN A 47 4.13 15.88 -21.50
C GLN A 47 3.11 17.00 -21.21
N LEU A 48 3.10 17.55 -19.99
CA LEU A 48 2.21 18.67 -19.64
C LEU A 48 2.68 19.96 -20.30
N GLY A 49 4.00 20.14 -20.47
CA GLY A 49 4.58 21.33 -21.08
C GLY A 49 4.19 21.55 -22.54
N GLU A 50 4.02 20.48 -23.30
CA GLU A 50 3.67 20.54 -24.73
C GLU A 50 2.25 21.06 -24.95
N GLU A 51 1.28 20.58 -24.18
CA GLU A 51 -0.14 20.94 -24.31
C GLU A 51 -0.48 22.35 -23.82
N ILE A 52 0.40 22.97 -23.03
CA ILE A 52 0.15 24.32 -22.52
C ILE A 52 0.18 25.32 -23.67
N THR A 53 -0.90 26.06 -23.88
CA THR A 53 -0.98 27.07 -24.94
C THR A 53 -0.79 28.48 -24.38
N HIS A 54 -1.27 28.71 -23.16
CA HIS A 54 -1.23 29.99 -22.47
C HIS A 54 -0.99 29.80 -20.97
N VAL A 55 -0.79 30.90 -20.26
CA VAL A 55 -0.89 30.97 -18.81
C VAL A 55 -1.91 32.03 -18.41
N LEU A 56 -2.61 31.79 -17.31
CA LEU A 56 -3.58 32.73 -16.72
C LEU A 56 -2.98 33.31 -15.44
N VAL A 57 -2.91 34.64 -15.33
CA VAL A 57 -2.40 35.33 -14.14
C VAL A 57 -3.41 35.21 -13.00
N LEU A 58 -2.96 34.68 -11.86
CA LEU A 58 -3.79 34.43 -10.68
C LEU A 58 -3.56 35.44 -9.55
N THR A 59 -2.38 36.08 -9.49
CA THR A 59 -2.08 37.08 -8.45
C THR A 59 -3.08 38.24 -8.52
N GLN A 60 -3.55 38.69 -7.36
CA GLN A 60 -4.52 39.78 -7.26
C GLN A 60 -3.99 41.07 -7.90
N SER A 61 -4.84 41.73 -8.70
CA SER A 61 -4.47 42.96 -9.41
C SER A 61 -3.94 44.05 -8.49
N CYS A 62 -4.47 44.19 -7.27
CA CYS A 62 -4.03 45.20 -6.32
C CYS A 62 -2.57 45.04 -5.88
N ASP A 63 -2.03 43.82 -5.92
CA ASP A 63 -0.62 43.53 -5.63
C ASP A 63 0.27 43.66 -6.87
N LEU A 64 -0.30 43.68 -8.07
CA LEU A 64 0.40 43.79 -9.36
C LEU A 64 0.49 45.23 -9.90
N VAL A 65 -0.34 46.16 -9.43
CA VAL A 65 -0.26 47.57 -9.84
C VAL A 65 1.09 48.17 -9.45
N ARG A 66 1.76 48.83 -10.41
CA ARG A 66 2.98 49.61 -10.19
C ARG A 66 2.59 51.05 -9.86
N ARG A 67 2.68 51.43 -8.58
CA ARG A 67 2.42 52.82 -8.15
C ARG A 67 3.67 53.67 -8.44
N LYS A 68 3.93 54.77 -7.72
CA LYS A 68 5.15 55.60 -7.89
C LYS A 68 6.50 54.82 -7.81
N SER A 69 6.48 53.51 -7.57
CA SER A 69 7.57 52.55 -7.68
C SER A 69 7.68 51.94 -9.08
N LYS A 70 8.89 51.56 -9.50
CA LYS A 70 9.08 50.78 -10.74
C LYS A 70 8.64 49.31 -10.61
N SER A 71 8.50 48.79 -9.39
CA SER A 71 8.09 47.41 -9.08
C SER A 71 6.69 47.32 -8.50
N CYS A 72 6.04 46.16 -8.67
CA CYS A 72 4.77 45.82 -8.02
C CYS A 72 5.02 45.33 -6.57
N LYS A 73 3.94 45.19 -5.79
CA LYS A 73 4.03 44.75 -4.39
C LYS A 73 4.27 43.24 -4.27
N ALA A 74 3.70 42.45 -5.17
CA ALA A 74 3.89 40.99 -5.17
C ALA A 74 5.35 40.64 -5.54
N PRO A 75 6.09 39.89 -4.70
CA PRO A 75 7.41 39.37 -5.08
C PRO A 75 7.30 38.19 -6.05
N VAL A 76 6.14 37.52 -6.06
CA VAL A 76 5.86 36.33 -6.87
C VAL A 76 4.52 36.51 -7.59
N ILE A 77 4.52 36.26 -8.89
CA ILE A 77 3.33 36.24 -9.74
C ILE A 77 2.92 34.78 -9.91
N LEU A 78 1.76 34.42 -9.36
CA LEU A 78 1.15 33.11 -9.57
C LEU A 78 0.48 33.07 -10.94
N VAL A 79 0.75 32.00 -11.68
CA VAL A 79 0.10 31.72 -12.95
C VAL A 79 -0.40 30.28 -13.01
N ALA A 80 -1.52 30.05 -13.67
CA ALA A 80 -2.03 28.71 -13.97
C ALA A 80 -1.76 28.35 -15.44
N PRO A 81 -1.35 27.11 -15.74
CA PRO A 81 -1.24 26.64 -17.11
C PRO A 81 -2.63 26.52 -17.76
N VAL A 82 -2.75 26.95 -19.00
CA VAL A 82 -3.95 26.81 -19.84
C VAL A 82 -3.73 25.69 -20.85
N ARG A 83 -4.61 24.71 -20.86
CA ARG A 83 -4.62 23.57 -21.78
C ARG A 83 -5.96 23.50 -22.53
N PRO A 84 -6.03 22.77 -23.65
CA PRO A 84 -7.30 22.47 -24.31
C PRO A 84 -8.30 21.82 -23.34
N LEU A 85 -9.57 22.18 -23.46
CA LEU A 85 -10.69 21.61 -22.69
C LEU A 85 -10.75 20.08 -22.87
N TRP A 86 -10.34 19.58 -24.03
CA TRP A 86 -10.30 18.15 -24.31
C TRP A 86 -9.48 17.35 -23.30
N SER A 87 -8.35 17.90 -22.83
CA SER A 87 -7.54 17.24 -21.80
C SER A 87 -8.32 17.08 -20.48
N VAL A 88 -9.08 18.11 -20.07
CA VAL A 88 -9.97 18.04 -18.89
C VAL A 88 -11.08 17.02 -19.08
N ILE A 89 -11.63 16.92 -20.31
CA ILE A 89 -12.66 15.94 -20.64
C ILE A 89 -12.13 14.51 -20.50
N ILE A 90 -10.93 14.23 -21.03
CA ILE A 90 -10.29 12.92 -20.90
C ILE A 90 -10.05 12.60 -19.42
N ASP A 91 -9.46 13.53 -18.67
CA ASP A 91 -9.18 13.36 -17.24
C ASP A 91 -10.49 13.03 -16.48
N GLN A 92 -11.58 13.73 -16.78
CA GLN A 92 -12.88 13.50 -16.15
C GLN A 92 -13.53 12.18 -16.60
N ILE A 93 -13.43 11.80 -17.88
CA ILE A 93 -13.94 10.52 -18.39
C ILE A 93 -13.25 9.36 -17.67
N ALA A 94 -11.94 9.46 -17.44
CA ALA A 94 -11.16 8.43 -16.73
C ALA A 94 -11.69 8.17 -15.32
N THR A 95 -12.24 9.17 -14.62
CA THR A 95 -12.86 8.97 -13.29
C THR A 95 -14.13 8.11 -13.31
N TYR A 96 -14.74 7.94 -14.48
CA TYR A 96 -15.95 7.14 -14.69
C TYR A 96 -15.69 5.79 -15.37
N GLN A 97 -14.47 5.58 -15.88
CA GLN A 97 -14.09 4.34 -16.55
C GLN A 97 -13.54 3.32 -15.55
N SER A 98 -13.90 2.05 -15.75
CA SER A 98 -13.12 0.93 -15.22
C SER A 98 -11.85 0.69 -16.04
N ASP A 99 -10.90 -0.10 -15.52
CA ASP A 99 -9.65 -0.42 -16.22
C ASP A 99 -9.89 -1.01 -17.63
N MET A 100 -10.89 -1.89 -17.77
CA MET A 100 -11.26 -2.49 -19.06
C MET A 100 -11.90 -1.47 -20.02
N GLU A 101 -12.65 -0.50 -19.52
CA GLU A 101 -13.28 0.56 -20.32
C GLU A 101 -12.25 1.59 -20.78
N ALA A 102 -11.31 1.95 -19.90
CA ALA A 102 -10.16 2.77 -20.23
C ALA A 102 -9.29 2.08 -21.31
N TYR A 103 -8.99 0.79 -21.13
CA TYR A 103 -8.25 -0.02 -22.11
C TYR A 103 -8.95 -0.06 -23.48
N ALA A 104 -10.29 -0.22 -23.51
CA ALA A 104 -11.06 -0.28 -24.74
C ALA A 104 -11.43 1.10 -25.32
N GLY A 105 -11.10 2.20 -24.64
CA GLY A 105 -11.45 3.56 -25.10
C GLY A 105 -12.95 3.86 -25.12
N ILE A 106 -13.73 3.24 -24.23
CA ILE A 106 -15.20 3.39 -24.17
C ILE A 106 -15.64 3.89 -22.80
N CYS A 107 -16.82 4.52 -22.70
CA CYS A 107 -17.39 4.94 -21.42
C CYS A 107 -18.88 4.60 -21.37
N ARG A 108 -19.41 4.28 -20.18
CA ARG A 108 -20.81 3.88 -20.00
C ARG A 108 -21.76 5.02 -20.35
N GLN A 109 -22.90 4.69 -20.94
CA GLN A 109 -23.95 5.67 -21.24
C GLN A 109 -24.45 6.39 -19.98
N SER A 110 -24.43 5.73 -18.82
CA SER A 110 -24.82 6.31 -17.53
C SER A 110 -23.93 7.50 -17.14
N ALA A 111 -22.63 7.47 -17.47
CA ALA A 111 -21.70 8.56 -17.17
C ALA A 111 -22.00 9.83 -17.97
N LYS A 112 -22.76 9.74 -19.08
CA LYS A 112 -23.07 10.87 -19.95
C LYS A 112 -23.82 11.99 -19.23
N ALA A 113 -24.74 11.64 -18.33
CA ALA A 113 -25.50 12.64 -17.56
C ALA A 113 -24.58 13.41 -16.60
N GLU A 114 -23.67 12.71 -15.93
CA GLU A 114 -22.71 13.30 -14.99
C GLU A 114 -21.64 14.13 -15.70
N LEU A 115 -21.08 13.62 -16.80
CA LEU A 115 -20.15 14.36 -17.66
C LEU A 115 -20.79 15.64 -18.22
N ARG A 116 -22.06 15.58 -18.62
CA ARG A 116 -22.80 16.76 -19.06
C ARG A 116 -22.92 17.79 -17.92
N ALA A 117 -23.33 17.36 -16.73
CA ALA A 117 -23.45 18.25 -15.58
C ALA A 117 -22.09 18.85 -15.18
N PHE A 118 -21.01 18.06 -15.27
CA PHE A 118 -19.65 18.53 -15.08
C PHE A 118 -19.28 19.61 -16.09
N LEU A 119 -19.52 19.38 -17.39
CA LEU A 119 -19.20 20.33 -18.45
C LEU A 119 -20.02 21.61 -18.37
N GLU A 120 -21.31 21.50 -18.08
CA GLU A 120 -22.17 22.67 -17.84
C GLU A 120 -21.65 23.50 -16.67
N SER A 121 -21.25 22.86 -15.58
CA SER A 121 -20.63 23.54 -14.43
C SER A 121 -19.27 24.16 -14.80
N LEU A 122 -18.43 23.44 -15.53
CA LEU A 122 -17.09 23.88 -15.95
C LEU A 122 -17.15 25.10 -16.89
N ILE A 123 -17.98 25.04 -17.94
CA ILE A 123 -18.14 26.11 -18.92
C ILE A 123 -18.72 27.37 -18.28
N ASN A 124 -19.60 27.21 -17.29
CA ASN A 124 -20.11 28.32 -16.48
C ASN A 124 -19.10 28.82 -15.44
N ASN A 125 -17.86 28.31 -15.42
CA ASN A 125 -16.82 28.64 -14.45
C ASN A 125 -17.26 28.37 -13.00
N ASN A 126 -18.03 27.31 -12.75
CA ASN A 126 -18.48 26.89 -11.41
C ASN A 126 -17.66 25.72 -10.84
N LYS A 127 -16.67 25.22 -11.58
CA LYS A 127 -15.72 24.20 -11.10
C LYS A 127 -14.47 24.86 -10.58
N GLU A 128 -14.25 24.78 -9.28
CA GLU A 128 -13.18 25.46 -8.53
C GLU A 128 -11.75 25.05 -8.89
N ASP A 129 -11.55 23.86 -9.47
CA ASP A 129 -10.23 23.41 -9.89
C ASP A 129 -9.80 23.95 -11.26
N TYR A 130 -10.75 24.53 -12.01
CA TYR A 130 -10.56 24.93 -13.40
C TYR A 130 -11.13 26.32 -13.69
N PHE A 131 -10.59 26.99 -14.70
CA PHE A 131 -11.20 28.20 -15.24
C PHE A 131 -11.33 28.11 -16.76
N TYR A 132 -12.55 27.95 -17.25
CA TYR A 132 -12.89 27.87 -18.66
C TYR A 132 -12.66 29.19 -19.39
N LEU A 133 -12.03 29.06 -20.57
CA LEU A 133 -11.73 30.12 -21.52
C LEU A 133 -12.36 29.75 -22.88
N HIS A 134 -13.17 30.65 -23.41
CA HIS A 134 -13.85 30.49 -24.69
C HIS A 134 -12.90 30.77 -25.86
N PRO A 135 -12.99 30.02 -26.99
CA PRO A 135 -12.24 30.32 -28.19
C PRO A 135 -12.51 31.74 -28.66
N ASP A 136 -11.44 32.45 -28.98
CA ASP A 136 -11.50 33.78 -29.57
C ASP A 136 -10.20 34.00 -30.35
N ALA A 137 -10.31 34.00 -31.69
CA ALA A 137 -9.17 34.08 -32.59
C ALA A 137 -8.40 35.41 -32.42
N ASP A 138 -9.10 36.50 -32.10
CA ASP A 138 -8.48 37.81 -31.88
C ASP A 138 -7.64 37.85 -30.58
N VAL A 139 -7.87 36.89 -29.70
CA VAL A 139 -7.19 36.72 -28.41
C VAL A 139 -6.05 35.69 -28.48
N GLY A 140 -5.97 34.94 -29.58
CA GLY A 140 -5.03 33.83 -29.75
C GLY A 140 -5.47 32.52 -29.10
N ILE A 141 -6.73 32.43 -28.62
CA ILE A 141 -7.28 31.18 -28.06
C ILE A 141 -8.04 30.47 -29.19
N ALA A 142 -7.37 29.52 -29.85
CA ALA A 142 -7.92 28.82 -31.00
C ALA A 142 -9.08 27.88 -30.64
N ASP A 143 -8.98 27.19 -29.49
CA ASP A 143 -9.90 26.14 -29.06
C ASP A 143 -10.43 26.38 -27.64
N HIS A 144 -11.51 25.68 -27.29
CA HIS A 144 -12.02 25.66 -25.93
C HIS A 144 -10.91 25.23 -24.99
N SER A 145 -10.64 26.04 -23.97
CA SER A 145 -9.48 25.87 -23.11
C SER A 145 -9.85 26.02 -21.64
N CYS A 146 -9.03 25.48 -20.75
CA CYS A 146 -9.18 25.61 -19.30
C CYS A 146 -7.84 25.91 -18.64
N ALA A 147 -7.82 26.87 -17.72
CA ALA A 147 -6.72 27.05 -16.78
C ALA A 147 -6.85 26.03 -15.64
N TYR A 148 -5.77 25.32 -15.33
CA TYR A 148 -5.72 24.33 -14.23
C TYR A 148 -5.25 25.04 -12.95
N LEU A 149 -6.20 25.44 -12.09
CA LEU A 149 -5.90 26.34 -10.97
C LEU A 149 -5.07 25.67 -9.86
N ARG A 150 -5.20 24.35 -9.68
CA ARG A 150 -4.37 23.57 -8.73
C ARG A 150 -2.93 23.35 -9.20
N LEU A 151 -2.66 23.50 -10.49
CA LEU A 151 -1.32 23.33 -11.07
C LEU A 151 -0.58 24.68 -11.17
N CYS A 152 -0.98 25.67 -10.39
CA CYS A 152 -0.37 26.98 -10.44
C CYS A 152 1.09 26.96 -9.96
N PHE A 153 1.90 27.87 -10.50
CA PHE A 153 3.29 28.04 -10.08
C PHE A 153 3.65 29.53 -9.99
N GLY A 154 4.62 29.83 -9.13
CA GLY A 154 5.13 31.17 -8.93
C GLY A 154 6.24 31.55 -9.90
N LEU A 155 6.19 32.77 -10.40
CA LEU A 155 7.23 33.44 -11.18
C LEU A 155 7.78 34.63 -10.40
N ASN A 156 9.09 34.86 -10.41
CA ASN A 156 9.68 36.03 -9.76
C ASN A 156 9.19 37.32 -10.45
N ALA A 157 8.60 38.25 -9.69
CA ALA A 157 8.01 39.45 -10.27
C ALA A 157 9.05 40.37 -10.93
N ASP A 158 10.24 40.53 -10.35
CA ASP A 158 11.28 41.39 -10.91
C ASP A 158 11.81 40.87 -12.26
N GLU A 159 11.78 39.55 -12.46
CA GLU A 159 12.29 38.90 -13.69
C GLU A 159 11.23 38.75 -14.79
N TYR A 160 9.95 38.56 -14.41
CA TYR A 160 8.90 38.14 -15.34
C TYR A 160 7.76 39.14 -15.52
N TYR A 161 7.63 40.18 -14.69
CA TYR A 161 6.50 41.10 -14.79
C TYR A 161 6.40 41.75 -16.17
N ASP A 162 7.47 42.38 -16.65
CA ASP A 162 7.45 43.10 -17.93
C ASP A 162 7.18 42.14 -19.09
N HIS A 163 7.79 40.95 -19.04
CA HIS A 163 7.54 39.90 -20.03
C HIS A 163 6.05 39.51 -20.08
N LEU A 164 5.41 39.30 -18.93
CA LEU A 164 3.98 38.95 -18.88
C LEU A 164 3.11 40.12 -19.36
N LYS A 165 3.42 41.35 -18.95
CA LYS A 165 2.68 42.57 -19.31
C LYS A 165 2.78 42.90 -20.81
N GLU A 166 3.92 42.67 -21.42
CA GLU A 166 4.16 42.93 -22.85
C GLU A 166 3.56 41.84 -23.74
N ASN A 167 3.50 40.60 -23.27
CA ASN A 167 3.04 39.47 -24.07
C ASN A 167 1.56 39.09 -23.84
N ARG A 168 0.88 39.63 -22.82
CA ARG A 168 -0.56 39.36 -22.63
C ARG A 168 -1.37 39.76 -23.87
N THR A 169 -2.34 38.93 -24.23
CA THR A 169 -3.21 39.19 -25.37
C THR A 169 -4.52 39.86 -24.95
N VAL A 170 -5.08 39.44 -23.81
CA VAL A 170 -6.27 40.05 -23.20
C VAL A 170 -6.25 39.94 -21.68
N SER A 171 -7.23 40.59 -21.06
CA SER A 171 -7.63 40.40 -19.67
C SER A 171 -9.05 39.85 -19.63
N LEU A 172 -9.38 39.10 -18.58
CA LEU A 172 -10.77 38.85 -18.19
C LEU A 172 -11.48 40.18 -17.90
N THR A 173 -12.79 40.23 -18.17
CA THR A 173 -13.65 41.32 -17.67
C THR A 173 -13.77 41.24 -16.14
N GLU A 174 -14.08 42.36 -15.51
CA GLU A 174 -14.12 42.48 -14.05
C GLU A 174 -14.97 41.39 -13.36
N PRO A 175 -16.19 41.03 -13.82
CA PRO A 175 -16.95 39.95 -13.20
C PRO A 175 -16.24 38.59 -13.21
N PHE A 176 -15.50 38.29 -14.28
CA PHE A 176 -14.75 37.03 -14.41
C PHE A 176 -13.45 37.04 -13.64
N ALA A 177 -12.74 38.18 -13.60
CA ALA A 177 -11.58 38.36 -12.75
C ALA A 177 -11.97 38.19 -11.27
N ASN A 178 -13.09 38.79 -10.84
CA ASN A 178 -13.62 38.63 -9.49
C ASN A 178 -14.00 37.16 -9.19
N LYS A 179 -14.60 36.46 -10.16
CA LYS A 179 -14.92 35.03 -10.03
C LYS A 179 -13.67 34.16 -9.93
N LEU A 180 -12.63 34.48 -10.69
CA LEU A 180 -11.31 33.83 -10.58
C LEU A 180 -10.72 34.07 -9.19
N GLY A 181 -10.78 35.31 -8.68
CA GLY A 181 -10.37 35.64 -7.32
C GLY A 181 -11.13 34.85 -6.25
N TRP A 182 -12.43 34.63 -6.44
CA TRP A 182 -13.25 33.78 -5.58
C TRP A 182 -12.79 32.31 -5.58
N HIS A 183 -12.52 31.73 -6.75
CA HIS A 183 -11.98 30.36 -6.86
C HIS A 183 -10.61 30.22 -6.18
N MET A 184 -9.74 31.23 -6.35
CA MET A 184 -8.45 31.26 -5.65
C MET A 184 -8.61 31.36 -4.14
N GLY A 185 -9.60 32.13 -3.68
CA GLY A 185 -10.03 32.15 -2.28
C GLY A 185 -10.47 30.76 -1.81
N TRP A 186 -11.29 30.05 -2.58
CA TRP A 186 -11.73 28.70 -2.20
C TRP A 186 -10.56 27.70 -2.10
N LEU A 187 -9.63 27.73 -3.06
CA LEU A 187 -8.49 26.82 -3.08
C LEU A 187 -7.47 27.08 -1.95
N TYR A 188 -7.23 28.35 -1.61
CA TYR A 188 -6.10 28.74 -0.75
C TYR A 188 -6.47 29.51 0.52
N ALA A 189 -7.65 30.13 0.59
CA ALA A 189 -8.17 30.70 1.83
C ALA A 189 -8.84 29.60 2.65
N ARG A 190 -8.02 28.69 3.19
CA ARG A 190 -8.46 27.86 4.32
C ARG A 190 -8.65 28.78 5.51
N VAL A 191 -9.88 28.90 5.99
CA VAL A 191 -10.16 29.50 7.29
C VAL A 191 -9.43 28.64 8.32
N GLY A 192 -8.52 29.24 9.08
CA GLY A 192 -7.88 28.56 10.20
C GLY A 192 -8.97 28.14 11.18
N THR A 193 -9.26 26.85 11.26
CA THR A 193 -10.08 26.28 12.31
C THR A 193 -9.18 25.89 13.46
N GLU A 194 -9.67 26.05 14.69
CA GLU A 194 -9.04 25.45 15.87
C GLU A 194 -8.87 23.95 15.63
N ASP A 195 -7.68 23.43 15.95
CA ASP A 195 -7.36 22.02 15.75
C ASP A 195 -8.08 21.21 16.82
N ARG A 196 -8.61 20.03 16.46
CA ARG A 196 -9.32 19.19 17.45
C ARG A 196 -8.42 18.77 18.62
N VAL A 197 -7.10 18.77 18.42
CA VAL A 197 -6.08 18.64 19.46
C VAL A 197 -5.03 19.73 19.24
N PRO A 198 -4.67 20.54 20.24
CA PRO A 198 -5.10 20.46 21.63
C PRO A 198 -6.42 21.17 21.93
N ASP A 199 -7.00 21.90 20.98
CA ASP A 199 -7.95 22.98 21.31
C ASP A 199 -9.32 22.47 21.80
N HIS A 200 -9.71 21.25 21.41
CA HIS A 200 -11.05 20.72 21.69
C HIS A 200 -11.10 19.32 22.30
N SER A 201 -10.00 18.58 22.30
CA SER A 201 -9.94 17.23 22.88
C SER A 201 -8.52 16.84 23.23
N THR A 202 -8.40 15.90 24.16
CA THR A 202 -7.10 15.27 24.42
C THR A 202 -6.71 14.35 23.26
N LYS A 203 -5.41 14.15 23.06
CA LYS A 203 -4.89 13.19 22.06
C LYS A 203 -5.48 11.78 22.21
N ASN A 204 -5.80 11.37 23.44
CA ASN A 204 -6.37 10.06 23.73
C ASN A 204 -7.83 9.94 23.27
N GLU A 205 -8.65 10.97 23.52
CA GLU A 205 -10.04 11.01 23.06
C GLU A 205 -10.11 11.06 21.54
N PHE A 206 -9.27 11.88 20.90
CA PHE A 206 -9.17 11.90 19.44
C PHE A 206 -8.71 10.54 18.89
N GLY A 207 -7.73 9.90 19.55
CA GLY A 207 -7.27 8.55 19.22
C GLY A 207 -8.38 7.50 19.24
N LYS A 208 -9.30 7.55 20.22
CA LYS A 208 -10.47 6.65 20.30
C LYS A 208 -11.43 6.83 19.12
N ILE A 209 -11.59 8.07 18.65
CA ILE A 209 -12.43 8.37 17.48
C ILE A 209 -11.79 7.76 16.24
N ILE A 210 -10.49 7.99 16.02
CA ILE A 210 -9.75 7.41 14.91
C ILE A 210 -9.78 5.88 14.95
N SER A 211 -9.56 5.26 16.11
CA SER A 211 -9.58 3.80 16.27
C SER A 211 -10.98 3.19 16.07
N THR A 212 -12.05 3.98 16.19
CA THR A 212 -13.40 3.53 15.87
C THR A 212 -13.66 3.63 14.37
N LEU A 213 -13.19 4.70 13.72
CA LEU A 213 -13.44 4.96 12.30
C LEU A 213 -12.57 4.09 11.38
N LEU A 214 -11.29 3.92 11.69
CA LEU A 214 -10.36 3.21 10.79
C LEU A 214 -10.76 1.76 10.50
N PRO A 215 -11.14 0.92 11.48
CA PRO A 215 -11.55 -0.46 11.22
C PRO A 215 -12.81 -0.58 10.37
N SER A 216 -13.66 0.46 10.36
CA SER A 216 -14.87 0.49 9.53
C SER A 216 -14.64 0.97 8.09
N ALA A 217 -13.52 1.64 7.81
CA ALA A 217 -13.25 2.23 6.51
C ALA A 217 -12.63 1.24 5.52
N TYR A 218 -11.76 0.34 6.00
CA TYR A 218 -11.06 -0.66 5.18
C TYR A 218 -10.78 -1.94 5.97
N PRO A 219 -10.71 -3.12 5.32
CA PRO A 219 -10.27 -4.35 5.94
C PRO A 219 -8.76 -4.30 6.19
N TRP A 220 -8.38 -4.23 7.47
CA TRP A 220 -6.99 -4.23 7.88
C TRP A 220 -6.50 -5.67 7.97
N VAL A 221 -5.47 -5.98 7.21
CA VAL A 221 -4.84 -7.29 7.16
C VAL A 221 -3.51 -7.24 7.91
N ASP A 222 -3.17 -8.35 8.57
CA ASP A 222 -1.85 -8.53 9.16
C ASP A 222 -0.76 -8.66 8.09
N ASP A 223 0.30 -7.84 8.21
CA ASP A 223 1.38 -7.78 7.23
C ASP A 223 2.05 -9.14 6.98
N ALA A 224 2.13 -10.03 7.98
CA ALA A 224 2.74 -11.35 7.80
C ALA A 224 1.87 -12.26 6.93
N LYS A 225 0.54 -12.19 7.09
CA LYS A 225 -0.40 -12.89 6.20
C LYS A 225 -0.39 -12.31 4.79
N LEU A 226 -0.34 -10.99 4.66
CA LEU A 226 -0.28 -10.33 3.36
C LEU A 226 0.99 -10.73 2.59
N ASN A 227 2.14 -10.72 3.27
CA ASN A 227 3.41 -11.11 2.64
C ASN A 227 3.45 -12.60 2.27
N GLU A 228 2.90 -13.49 3.11
CA GLU A 228 2.80 -14.93 2.78
C GLU A 228 1.87 -15.16 1.57
N ALA A 229 0.76 -14.43 1.47
CA ALA A 229 -0.13 -14.47 0.31
C ALA A 229 0.57 -14.00 -0.97
N ILE A 230 1.32 -12.89 -0.89
CA ILE A 230 2.10 -12.37 -2.03
C ILE A 230 3.18 -13.37 -2.44
N GLU A 231 3.91 -13.98 -1.49
CA GLU A 231 4.96 -14.97 -1.78
C GLU A 231 4.38 -16.24 -2.42
N MET A 232 3.22 -16.70 -1.97
CA MET A 232 2.53 -17.84 -2.59
C MET A 232 2.07 -17.54 -4.01
N ILE A 233 1.52 -16.35 -4.26
CA ILE A 233 1.14 -15.92 -5.62
C ILE A 233 2.38 -15.82 -6.51
N SER A 234 3.46 -15.22 -6.02
CA SER A 234 4.72 -15.06 -6.76
C SER A 234 5.34 -16.42 -7.13
N ASN A 235 5.34 -17.37 -6.19
CA ASN A 235 5.89 -18.72 -6.41
C ASN A 235 4.98 -19.59 -7.30
N ALA A 236 3.66 -19.35 -7.30
CA ALA A 236 2.73 -20.01 -8.21
C ALA A 236 2.80 -19.43 -9.64
N CYS A 237 3.10 -18.13 -9.78
CA CYS A 237 3.18 -17.40 -11.06
C CYS A 237 4.59 -17.40 -11.70
N ILE A 238 5.29 -18.53 -11.70
CA ILE A 238 6.55 -18.68 -12.46
C ILE A 238 6.29 -18.81 -13.99
N SER A 239 5.04 -18.99 -14.42
CA SER A 239 4.66 -18.91 -15.84
C SER A 239 3.81 -17.68 -16.14
N GLU A 240 4.46 -16.63 -16.64
CA GLU A 240 3.92 -15.52 -17.45
C GLU A 240 2.43 -15.16 -17.27
N CYS A 241 2.04 -14.57 -16.13
CA CYS A 241 0.97 -13.55 -16.03
C CYS A 241 0.72 -13.13 -14.57
N GLY A 242 1.09 -11.88 -14.24
CA GLY A 242 0.33 -10.90 -13.43
C GLY A 242 -0.16 -11.22 -12.01
N LEU A 243 -0.28 -10.16 -11.20
CA LEU A 243 -1.01 -10.13 -9.93
C LEU A 243 -2.45 -10.69 -10.07
N PRO A 244 -3.10 -11.16 -8.99
CA PRO A 244 -4.48 -11.66 -9.04
C PRO A 244 -5.43 -10.66 -9.67
N SER A 245 -6.37 -11.17 -10.45
CA SER A 245 -7.31 -10.39 -11.27
C SER A 245 -8.30 -9.56 -10.48
N ALA A 246 -8.51 -9.87 -9.19
CA ALA A 246 -9.40 -9.10 -8.30
C ALA A 246 -8.85 -9.00 -6.86
N PRO A 247 -9.00 -7.84 -6.19
CA PRO A 247 -8.57 -7.63 -4.79
C PRO A 247 -9.21 -8.60 -3.78
N GLU A 248 -10.43 -9.07 -4.04
CA GLU A 248 -11.16 -9.98 -3.16
C GLU A 248 -10.55 -11.38 -3.13
N GLU A 249 -9.93 -11.82 -4.22
CA GLU A 249 -9.23 -13.11 -4.29
C GLU A 249 -8.00 -13.09 -3.38
N LEU A 250 -7.29 -11.96 -3.35
CA LEU A 250 -6.18 -11.74 -2.44
C LEU A 250 -6.66 -11.70 -0.98
N LEU A 251 -7.77 -11.01 -0.69
CA LEU A 251 -8.33 -10.95 0.66
C LEU A 251 -8.86 -12.31 1.13
N GLN A 252 -9.53 -13.08 0.28
CA GLN A 252 -9.97 -14.44 0.61
C GLN A 252 -8.78 -15.36 0.83
N LEU A 253 -7.73 -15.26 0.00
CA LEU A 253 -6.50 -16.02 0.17
C LEU A 253 -5.84 -15.72 1.53
N ILE A 254 -5.80 -14.44 1.91
CA ILE A 254 -5.29 -13.96 3.19
C ILE A 254 -6.17 -14.42 4.38
N GLU A 255 -7.49 -14.44 4.20
CA GLU A 255 -8.44 -14.87 5.24
C GLU A 255 -8.37 -16.37 5.49
N ILE A 256 -8.28 -17.19 4.43
CA ILE A 256 -8.16 -18.65 4.55
C ILE A 256 -6.75 -19.07 4.96
N MET A 257 -5.75 -18.20 4.84
CA MET A 257 -4.41 -18.46 5.33
C MET A 257 -4.45 -18.61 6.85
N PRO A 258 -4.20 -19.84 7.36
CA PRO A 258 -4.07 -20.02 8.79
C PRO A 258 -2.83 -19.23 9.17
N GLY A 259 -3.01 -18.16 9.95
CA GLY A 259 -1.87 -17.36 10.41
C GLY A 259 -0.93 -18.30 11.14
N LYS A 260 0.18 -18.68 10.48
CA LYS A 260 1.07 -19.70 11.02
C LYS A 260 1.73 -19.08 12.24
N SER A 261 1.34 -19.56 13.41
CA SER A 261 2.00 -19.14 14.63
C SER A 261 3.47 -19.53 14.53
N SER A 262 4.36 -18.82 15.22
CA SER A 262 5.78 -19.21 15.26
C SER A 262 5.97 -20.67 15.70
N LYS A 263 5.00 -21.24 16.46
CA LYS A 263 4.96 -22.65 16.84
C LYS A 263 4.70 -23.58 15.66
N ASP A 264 3.78 -23.20 14.76
CA ASP A 264 3.47 -23.98 13.56
C ASP A 264 4.66 -23.99 12.58
N LYS A 265 5.38 -22.87 12.47
CA LYS A 265 6.64 -22.79 11.69
C LYS A 265 7.72 -23.75 12.22
N VAL A 266 7.86 -23.88 13.54
CA VAL A 266 8.77 -24.84 14.18
C VAL A 266 8.33 -26.29 13.96
N LEU A 267 7.04 -26.59 14.07
CA LEU A 267 6.50 -27.93 13.83
C LEU A 267 6.68 -28.37 12.36
N ASP A 268 6.47 -27.46 11.40
CA ASP A 268 6.73 -27.72 9.99
C ASP A 268 8.21 -28.05 9.74
N SER A 269 9.12 -27.38 10.45
CA SER A 269 10.56 -27.68 10.41
C SER A 269 10.90 -29.06 10.99
N ILE A 270 10.30 -29.43 12.14
CA ILE A 270 10.47 -30.75 12.77
C ILE A 270 9.96 -31.86 11.86
N ARG A 271 8.79 -31.66 11.23
CA ARG A 271 8.25 -32.60 10.22
C ARG A 271 9.22 -32.82 9.07
N ALA A 272 9.78 -31.74 8.53
CA ALA A 272 10.75 -31.82 7.44
C ALA A 272 11.99 -32.65 7.82
N VAL A 273 12.43 -32.60 9.09
CA VAL A 273 13.54 -33.43 9.61
C VAL A 273 13.12 -34.89 9.74
N LEU A 274 11.96 -35.17 10.34
CA LEU A 274 11.47 -36.54 10.53
C LEU A 274 11.23 -37.27 9.20
N MET A 275 10.70 -36.57 8.19
CA MET A 275 10.49 -37.10 6.84
C MET A 275 11.79 -37.56 6.16
N ARG A 276 12.95 -37.02 6.56
CA ARG A 276 14.26 -37.40 6.01
C ARG A 276 14.84 -38.66 6.66
N SER A 277 14.29 -39.11 7.80
CA SER A 277 14.76 -40.31 8.51
C SER A 277 13.98 -41.54 8.05
N PRO A 278 14.65 -42.62 7.55
CA PRO A 278 13.97 -43.83 7.07
C PRO A 278 13.10 -44.51 8.13
N ALA A 279 13.50 -44.43 9.41
CA ALA A 279 12.78 -45.03 10.52
C ALA A 279 11.45 -44.31 10.86
N PHE A 280 11.29 -43.06 10.42
CA PHE A 280 10.12 -42.23 10.68
C PHE A 280 9.38 -41.81 9.41
N ASN A 281 9.76 -42.32 8.23
CA ASN A 281 9.14 -41.98 6.95
C ASN A 281 7.70 -42.53 6.77
N ASP A 282 7.11 -43.04 7.84
CA ASP A 282 5.68 -43.32 7.90
C ASP A 282 4.94 -42.06 8.33
N ASN A 283 4.17 -41.49 7.39
CA ASN A 283 3.34 -40.31 7.59
C ASN A 283 2.41 -40.43 8.82
N ALA A 284 1.94 -41.63 9.15
CA ALA A 284 1.07 -41.83 10.32
C ALA A 284 1.82 -41.53 11.63
N ILE A 285 3.10 -41.87 11.70
CA ILE A 285 3.95 -41.62 12.87
C ILE A 285 4.29 -40.14 12.98
N ILE A 286 4.68 -39.51 11.86
CA ILE A 286 5.01 -38.08 11.83
C ILE A 286 3.81 -37.25 12.25
N GLN A 287 2.62 -37.63 11.80
CA GLN A 287 1.40 -36.94 12.19
C GLN A 287 1.07 -37.16 13.67
N LEU A 288 1.30 -38.37 14.20
CA LEU A 288 1.14 -38.64 15.62
C LEU A 288 2.08 -37.74 16.46
N ILE A 289 3.37 -37.69 16.12
CA ILE A 289 4.37 -36.87 16.81
C ILE A 289 4.02 -35.39 16.71
N SER A 290 3.63 -34.91 15.52
CA SER A 290 3.25 -33.52 15.30
C SER A 290 2.04 -33.13 16.15
N ASN A 291 1.04 -33.99 16.24
CA ASN A 291 -0.17 -33.76 17.03
C ASN A 291 0.14 -33.73 18.53
N THR A 292 1.07 -34.55 18.98
CA THR A 292 1.56 -34.55 20.34
C THR A 292 2.31 -33.27 20.66
N LEU A 293 3.30 -32.91 19.85
CA LEU A 293 4.11 -31.71 20.06
C LEU A 293 3.24 -30.46 19.98
N LYS A 294 2.26 -30.40 19.08
CA LYS A 294 1.32 -29.28 19.02
C LYS A 294 0.61 -29.00 20.36
N LYS A 295 0.44 -30.02 21.22
CA LYS A 295 -0.15 -29.88 22.57
C LYS A 295 0.85 -29.45 23.64
N ASP A 296 2.15 -29.63 23.42
CA ASP A 296 3.17 -29.22 24.38
C ASP A 296 3.39 -27.69 24.31
N SER A 297 3.17 -26.99 25.42
CA SER A 297 3.34 -25.53 25.50
C SER A 297 4.79 -25.12 25.31
N ARG A 298 5.73 -26.04 25.54
CA ARG A 298 7.17 -25.80 25.43
C ARG A 298 7.69 -25.88 24.00
N VAL A 299 6.91 -26.30 23.00
CA VAL A 299 7.41 -26.41 21.61
C VAL A 299 7.99 -25.11 21.06
N LYS A 300 7.51 -23.95 21.51
CA LYS A 300 8.10 -22.65 21.15
C LYS A 300 9.54 -22.50 21.67
N GLN A 301 9.87 -23.19 22.77
CA GLN A 301 11.20 -23.28 23.39
C GLN A 301 12.00 -24.50 22.87
N LEU A 302 11.33 -25.53 22.34
CA LEU A 302 11.93 -26.73 21.70
C LEU A 302 12.63 -26.45 20.35
N ALA A 303 12.98 -25.21 20.07
CA ALA A 303 13.95 -24.91 19.02
C ALA A 303 15.32 -25.60 19.31
N ASN A 304 15.54 -26.09 20.54
CA ASN A 304 16.67 -26.91 20.96
C ASN A 304 16.34 -28.42 20.96
N SER A 305 17.25 -29.24 20.40
CA SER A 305 17.01 -30.65 20.03
C SER A 305 16.82 -31.65 21.20
N GLU A 306 17.45 -31.42 22.35
CA GLU A 306 17.47 -32.41 23.45
C GLU A 306 16.10 -32.56 24.15
N GLU A 307 15.43 -31.45 24.42
CA GLU A 307 14.11 -31.46 25.08
C GLU A 307 13.03 -31.99 24.13
N LEU A 308 13.25 -31.84 22.81
CA LEU A 308 12.41 -32.40 21.76
C LEU A 308 12.49 -33.93 21.74
N CYS A 309 13.71 -34.51 21.75
CA CYS A 309 13.90 -35.95 21.80
C CYS A 309 13.32 -36.59 23.07
N ARG A 310 13.47 -35.92 24.22
CA ARG A 310 12.89 -36.37 25.50
C ARG A 310 11.35 -36.41 25.43
N SER A 311 10.73 -35.34 24.93
CA SER A 311 9.27 -35.25 24.81
C SER A 311 8.70 -36.30 23.84
N ILE A 312 9.38 -36.56 22.72
CA ILE A 312 8.96 -37.62 21.77
C ILE A 312 9.08 -39.00 22.43
N THR A 313 10.15 -39.26 23.19
CA THR A 313 10.39 -40.55 23.85
C THR A 313 9.35 -40.85 24.92
N ASP A 314 9.08 -39.89 25.82
CA ASP A 314 8.06 -40.03 26.87
C ASP A 314 6.67 -40.32 26.28
N HIS A 315 6.40 -39.84 25.07
CA HIS A 315 5.11 -40.06 24.44
C HIS A 315 4.99 -41.41 23.73
N LEU A 316 6.08 -41.91 23.14
CA LEU A 316 6.10 -43.25 22.55
C LEU A 316 5.89 -44.33 23.62
N THR A 317 6.45 -44.15 24.81
CA THR A 317 6.34 -45.12 25.91
C THR A 317 4.97 -45.14 26.59
N GLN A 318 4.29 -44.00 26.64
CA GLN A 318 2.94 -43.90 27.22
C GLN A 318 1.84 -44.41 26.29
N ASN A 319 2.13 -44.58 25.00
CA ASN A 319 1.14 -44.98 24.00
C ASN A 319 1.02 -46.51 23.91
N ARG A 320 -0.02 -47.07 24.54
CA ARG A 320 -0.30 -48.53 24.63
C ARG A 320 -0.62 -49.22 23.30
N VAL A 321 -0.69 -48.49 22.19
CA VAL A 321 -1.07 -49.01 20.87
C VAL A 321 0.08 -49.74 20.19
N PHE A 322 1.33 -49.33 20.44
CA PHE A 322 2.48 -49.97 19.84
C PHE A 322 2.87 -51.20 20.66
N SER A 323 3.22 -52.29 19.98
CA SER A 323 3.86 -53.41 20.67
C SER A 323 5.20 -52.94 21.23
N ASN A 324 5.60 -53.50 22.36
CA ASN A 324 6.79 -53.04 23.03
C ASN A 324 8.04 -53.18 22.14
N ASP A 325 8.13 -54.23 21.32
CA ASP A 325 9.25 -54.43 20.38
C ASP A 325 9.37 -53.27 19.37
N ILE A 326 8.23 -52.72 18.90
CA ILE A 326 8.18 -51.55 18.00
C ILE A 326 8.55 -50.26 18.74
N ILE A 327 8.10 -50.09 19.99
CA ILE A 327 8.47 -48.94 20.81
C ILE A 327 9.99 -48.92 21.02
N ILE A 328 10.58 -50.08 21.31
CA ILE A 328 12.02 -50.23 21.54
C ILE A 328 12.81 -49.94 20.27
N GLU A 329 12.41 -50.49 19.12
CA GLU A 329 13.08 -50.24 17.84
C GLU A 329 13.05 -48.75 17.47
N ARG A 330 11.91 -48.08 17.71
CA ARG A 330 11.73 -46.66 17.40
C ARG A 330 12.46 -45.73 18.34
N ILE A 331 12.44 -46.01 19.65
CA ILE A 331 13.25 -45.26 20.63
C ILE A 331 14.73 -45.47 20.33
N SER A 332 15.15 -46.69 19.99
CA SER A 332 16.53 -46.97 19.59
C SER A 332 16.92 -46.23 18.30
N SER A 333 16.02 -46.15 17.31
CA SER A 333 16.25 -45.38 16.07
C SER A 333 16.29 -43.87 16.32
N LEU A 334 15.47 -43.36 17.25
CA LEU A 334 15.46 -41.94 17.64
C LEU A 334 16.72 -41.59 18.42
N LEU A 335 17.15 -42.47 19.33
CA LEU A 335 18.41 -42.35 20.07
C LEU A 335 19.61 -42.48 19.13
N ASN A 336 19.59 -43.36 18.12
CA ASN A 336 20.66 -43.49 17.13
C ASN A 336 20.72 -42.30 16.15
N ALA A 337 19.56 -41.75 15.75
CA ALA A 337 19.50 -40.49 15.00
C ALA A 337 20.02 -39.31 15.84
N HIS A 338 19.87 -39.40 17.17
CA HIS A 338 20.41 -38.44 18.13
C HIS A 338 21.87 -38.74 18.56
N ASP A 339 22.39 -39.96 18.41
CA ASP A 339 23.81 -40.31 18.62
C ASP A 339 24.72 -39.59 17.61
N GLN A 340 24.16 -39.16 16.47
CA GLN A 340 24.83 -38.19 15.59
C GLN A 340 25.02 -36.80 16.23
N PHE A 341 24.45 -36.56 17.42
CA PHE A 341 24.35 -35.26 18.07
C PHE A 341 24.71 -35.18 19.59
N ALA A 342 24.78 -36.24 20.44
CA ALA A 342 25.04 -36.06 21.91
C ALA A 342 25.65 -37.24 22.74
N THR A 343 26.23 -36.95 23.93
CA THR A 343 27.08 -37.81 24.82
C THR A 343 26.39 -38.84 25.75
N LEU A 344 27.12 -39.93 26.08
CA LEU A 344 26.73 -41.14 26.88
C LEU A 344 25.90 -40.93 28.16
N SER A 345 26.15 -39.89 28.96
CA SER A 345 25.47 -39.68 30.27
C SER A 345 23.95 -39.46 30.16
N ILE A 346 23.47 -38.94 29.03
CA ILE A 346 22.03 -38.64 28.83
C ILE A 346 21.26 -39.93 28.52
N LYS A 347 21.93 -40.89 27.88
CA LYS A 347 21.36 -42.19 27.49
C LYS A 347 20.94 -42.99 28.70
N ASP A 348 21.82 -43.10 29.69
CA ASP A 348 21.57 -43.90 30.89
C ASP A 348 20.43 -43.31 31.74
N ALA A 349 20.38 -41.97 31.85
CA ALA A 349 19.33 -41.29 32.60
C ALA A 349 17.95 -41.39 31.92
N LEU A 350 17.89 -41.36 30.59
CA LEU A 350 16.65 -41.54 29.85
C LEU A 350 16.17 -43.00 29.95
N LEU A 351 17.10 -43.95 29.86
CA LEU A 351 16.81 -45.37 29.89
C LEU A 351 16.29 -45.83 31.27
N GLU A 352 16.93 -45.44 32.35
CA GLU A 352 16.48 -45.72 33.73
C GLU A 352 15.05 -45.22 33.97
N LYS A 353 14.71 -44.07 33.40
CA LYS A 353 13.38 -43.46 33.58
C LYS A 353 12.30 -44.13 32.73
N ILE A 354 12.65 -44.56 31.51
CA ILE A 354 11.78 -45.39 30.67
C ILE A 354 11.50 -46.72 31.37
N LEU A 355 12.55 -47.36 31.90
CA LEU A 355 12.46 -48.58 32.70
C LEU A 355 11.57 -48.39 33.93
N SER A 356 11.70 -47.27 34.65
CA SER A 356 10.88 -46.98 35.82
C SER A 356 9.39 -46.78 35.46
N GLN A 357 9.09 -46.15 34.32
CA GLN A 357 7.69 -45.96 33.88
C GLN A 357 7.05 -47.26 33.39
N LEU A 358 7.83 -48.14 32.75
CA LEU A 358 7.36 -49.47 32.37
C LEU A 358 7.10 -50.37 33.58
N ARG A 359 7.90 -50.23 34.66
CA ARG A 359 7.65 -50.88 35.96
C ARG A 359 6.32 -50.47 36.58
N ASN A 360 6.00 -49.19 36.58
CA ASN A 360 4.82 -48.66 37.26
C ASN A 360 3.49 -48.96 36.53
N THR A 361 3.52 -49.43 35.29
CA THR A 361 2.30 -49.62 34.48
C THR A 361 1.75 -51.05 34.48
N ARG A 362 2.20 -51.93 35.40
CA ARG A 362 1.87 -53.38 35.46
C ARG A 362 2.18 -54.16 34.16
N PHE A 363 3.09 -53.65 33.34
CA PHE A 363 3.53 -54.33 32.11
C PHE A 363 4.62 -55.39 32.34
N LEU A 364 5.12 -55.53 33.58
CA LEU A 364 6.30 -56.33 33.91
C LEU A 364 6.04 -57.65 34.62
N ASP A 365 4.79 -58.11 34.76
CA ASP A 365 4.51 -59.47 35.28
C ASP A 365 4.96 -60.58 34.30
N ASN A 366 5.65 -60.24 33.21
CA ASN A 366 6.12 -61.17 32.20
C ASN A 366 7.66 -61.08 32.11
N ASP A 367 8.36 -61.95 32.83
CA ASP A 367 9.83 -62.01 32.94
C ASP A 367 10.56 -62.05 31.58
N VAL A 368 9.88 -62.46 30.51
CA VAL A 368 10.40 -62.47 29.14
C VAL A 368 10.64 -61.04 28.61
N PHE A 369 9.81 -60.07 29.02
CA PHE A 369 9.86 -58.70 28.55
C PHE A 369 11.03 -57.90 29.17
N ALA A 370 11.21 -58.02 30.49
CA ALA A 370 12.35 -57.46 31.19
C ALA A 370 13.68 -58.01 30.65
N ASN A 371 13.72 -59.32 30.38
CA ASN A 371 14.91 -59.99 29.88
C ASN A 371 15.25 -59.63 28.42
N LYS A 372 14.25 -59.44 27.54
CA LYS A 372 14.50 -58.94 26.17
C LYS A 372 15.05 -57.52 26.18
N LEU A 373 14.45 -56.61 26.96
CA LEU A 373 14.91 -55.24 27.07
C LEU A 373 16.31 -55.17 27.72
N CYS A 374 16.54 -55.95 28.78
CA CYS A 374 17.86 -56.06 29.39
C CYS A 374 18.87 -56.68 28.42
N ASN A 375 18.55 -57.69 27.62
CA ASN A 375 19.50 -58.27 26.67
C ASN A 375 19.77 -57.36 25.45
N LEU A 376 18.83 -56.52 25.05
CA LEU A 376 19.03 -55.48 24.03
C LEU A 376 19.95 -54.35 24.52
N VAL A 377 19.97 -54.11 25.84
CA VAL A 377 20.69 -53.00 26.47
C VAL A 377 22.00 -53.43 27.13
N SER A 378 22.07 -54.61 27.74
CA SER A 378 23.14 -55.01 28.67
C SER A 378 23.89 -56.25 28.20
N GLY A 379 25.08 -56.00 27.64
CA GLY A 379 26.21 -56.93 27.75
C GLY A 379 26.87 -56.88 29.14
N ASP A 380 26.33 -56.14 30.12
CA ASP A 380 27.00 -55.81 31.38
C ASP A 380 26.54 -56.69 32.57
N PRO A 381 27.45 -57.47 33.19
CA PRO A 381 27.15 -58.35 34.32
C PRO A 381 26.71 -57.66 35.62
N GLN A 382 27.08 -56.40 35.87
CA GLN A 382 26.79 -55.75 37.16
C GLN A 382 25.30 -55.47 37.34
N PHE A 383 24.61 -55.13 36.26
CA PHE A 383 23.18 -54.85 36.27
C PHE A 383 22.33 -56.09 36.59
N ARG A 384 22.78 -57.29 36.17
CA ARG A 384 22.11 -58.56 36.48
C ARG A 384 22.15 -58.92 37.96
N ARG A 385 23.15 -58.43 38.71
CA ARG A 385 23.33 -58.76 40.13
C ARG A 385 22.36 -57.99 41.02
N ALA A 386 22.16 -56.70 40.73
CA ALA A 386 21.26 -55.83 41.49
C ALA A 386 19.79 -56.26 41.44
N MET A 387 19.36 -56.91 40.35
CA MET A 387 17.98 -57.40 40.20
C MET A 387 17.72 -58.76 40.86
N LYS A 388 18.74 -59.53 41.26
CA LYS A 388 18.56 -60.84 41.92
C LYS A 388 18.46 -60.73 43.45
N GLU A 389 18.87 -59.61 44.02
CA GLU A 389 18.90 -59.39 45.47
C GLU A 389 17.63 -58.70 46.01
N SER A 390 16.70 -58.34 45.11
CA SER A 390 15.35 -57.81 45.38
C SER A 390 14.29 -58.81 44.98
#